data_AF-A0A3E0N7D6-F1
#
_entry.id   AF-A0A3E0N7D6-F1
#
_cell.length_a   1.000
_cell.length_b   1.000
_cell.length_c   1.000
_cell.angle_alpha   90.00
_cell.angle_beta   90.00
_cell.angle_gamma   90.00
#
_symmetry.space_group_name_H-M   'P 1'
#
loop_
_entity.id
_entity.type
_entity.pdbx_description
1 polymer ?
#
loop_
_entity_poly.entity_id
_entity_poly.type
_entity_poly.pdbx_seq_one_letter_code
_entity_poly.pdbx_strand_id
1 'polypeptide(L)' 'MTIRMEDLDRDTLVKLGLKSEPKPREFTVEMERQWAIKVLGPIAGLTKDQRRRVLERAIKMSAA' A
#
# COMPACT_ATOMS: atom_id res chain seq x y z
N MET A 1 -38.65 17.91 -4.96
CA MET A 1 -37.50 17.04 -5.28
C MET A 1 -36.83 16.66 -3.98
N THR A 2 -36.88 15.39 -3.59
CA THR A 2 -36.20 14.89 -2.38
C THR A 2 -34.85 14.34 -2.83
N ILE A 3 -33.76 15.05 -2.54
CA ILE A 3 -32.40 14.56 -2.81
C ILE A 3 -32.08 13.54 -1.71
N ARG A 4 -31.77 12.29 -2.08
CA ARG A 4 -31.33 11.27 -1.12
C ARG A 4 -29.82 11.38 -0.95
N MET A 5 -29.32 11.15 0.27
CA MET A 5 -27.87 11.21 0.54
C MET A 5 -27.06 10.17 -0.25
N GLU A 6 -27.73 9.11 -0.72
CA GLU A 6 -27.20 8.03 -1.55
C GLU A 6 -26.82 8.51 -2.96
N ASP A 7 -27.49 9.56 -3.44
CA ASP A 7 -27.31 10.11 -4.78
C ASP A 7 -26.16 11.14 -4.85
N LEU A 8 -25.56 11.47 -3.70
CA LEU A 8 -24.47 12.44 -3.58
C LEU A 8 -23.12 11.75 -3.75
N ASP A 9 -22.30 12.29 -4.65
CA ASP A 9 -20.94 11.83 -4.84
C ASP A 9 -20.05 12.14 -3.61
N ARG A 10 -18.92 11.44 -3.53
CA ARG A 10 -18.01 11.52 -2.37
C ARG A 10 -17.43 12.92 -2.17
N ASP A 11 -17.15 13.65 -3.25
CA ASP A 11 -16.59 15.02 -3.17
C ASP A 11 -17.62 15.98 -2.59
N THR A 12 -18.88 15.86 -3.01
CA THR A 12 -20.00 16.62 -2.45
C THR A 12 -20.23 16.28 -0.97
N LEU A 13 -20.13 15.01 -0.56
CA LEU A 13 -20.23 14.62 0.85
C LEU A 13 -19.10 15.18 1.72
N VAL A 14 -17.90 15.35 1.16
CA VAL A 14 -16.77 15.98 1.86
C VAL A 14 -16.98 17.49 2.00
N LYS A 15 -17.41 18.17 0.94
CA LYS A 15 -17.74 19.62 0.96
C LYS A 15 -18.86 19.96 1.93
N LEU A 16 -19.81 19.05 2.11
CA LEU A 16 -20.92 19.17 3.07
C LEU A 16 -20.51 18.82 4.51
N GLY A 17 -19.26 18.43 4.77
CA GLY A 17 -18.78 18.04 6.10
C GLY A 17 -19.31 16.71 6.61
N LEU A 18 -19.99 15.93 5.76
CA LEU A 18 -20.58 14.63 6.10
C LEU A 18 -19.56 13.49 6.03
N LYS A 19 -18.46 13.70 5.30
CA LYS A 19 -17.31 12.77 5.25
C LYS A 19 -16.00 13.54 5.34
N SER A 20 -15.01 12.91 5.97
CA SER A 20 -13.65 13.45 6.04
C SER A 20 -12.92 13.25 4.71
N GLU A 21 -12.05 14.21 4.36
CA GLU A 21 -11.11 14.03 3.26
C GLU A 21 -10.29 12.74 3.47
N PRO A 22 -10.08 11.94 2.41
CA PRO A 22 -9.22 10.78 2.49
C PRO A 22 -7.79 11.26 2.79
N LYS A 23 -7.35 11.09 4.04
CA LYS A 23 -5.97 11.35 4.40
C LYS A 23 -5.05 10.41 3.61
N PRO A 24 -3.98 10.92 2.97
CA PRO A 24 -2.98 10.05 2.40
C PRO A 24 -2.44 9.14 3.50
N ARG A 25 -2.49 7.83 3.29
CA ARG A 25 -1.94 6.87 4.25
C ARG A 25 -0.43 7.04 4.28
N GLU A 26 0.08 7.53 5.39
CA GLU A 26 1.52 7.56 5.63
C GLU A 26 2.05 6.14 5.74
N PHE A 27 3.24 5.90 5.19
CA PHE A 27 3.90 4.60 5.31
C PHE A 27 4.40 4.43 6.74
N THR A 28 3.68 3.65 7.52
CA THR A 28 3.96 3.47 8.95
C THR A 28 5.04 2.41 9.20
N VAL A 29 5.67 2.45 10.37
CA VAL A 29 6.64 1.43 10.82
C VAL A 29 6.06 0.01 10.81
N GLU A 30 4.76 -0.13 11.12
CA GLU A 30 4.08 -1.42 11.05
C GLU A 30 3.96 -1.92 9.60
N MET A 31 3.73 -1.01 8.64
CA MET A 31 3.75 -1.37 7.22
C MET A 31 5.15 -1.82 6.78
N GLU A 32 6.20 -1.14 7.23
CA GLU A 32 7.59 -1.56 6.97
C GLU A 32 7.84 -3.00 7.44
N ARG A 33 7.43 -3.32 8.68
CA ARG A 33 7.54 -4.68 9.23
C ARG A 33 6.79 -5.70 8.38
N GLN A 34 5.55 -5.41 8.00
CA GLN A 34 4.72 -6.31 7.19
C GLN A 34 5.33 -6.55 5.81
N TRP A 35 5.86 -5.52 5.17
CA TRP A 35 6.54 -5.64 3.88
C TRP A 35 7.86 -6.40 4.00
N ALA A 36 8.65 -6.15 5.05
CA ALA A 36 9.86 -6.89 5.34
C ALA A 36 9.57 -8.39 5.52
N ILE A 37 8.51 -8.76 6.25
CA ILE A 37 8.11 -10.16 6.41
C ILE A 37 7.68 -10.77 5.07
N LYS A 38 6.88 -10.05 4.26
CA LYS A 38 6.43 -10.53 2.93
C LYS A 38 7.59 -10.77 1.96
N VAL A 39 8.67 -9.98 2.05
CA VAL A 39 9.82 -10.07 1.15
C VAL A 39 10.87 -11.04 1.69
N LEU A 40 11.22 -10.92 2.98
CA LEU A 40 12.29 -11.70 3.60
C LEU A 40 11.84 -13.10 4.02
N GLY A 41 10.57 -13.29 4.37
CA GLY A 41 10.01 -14.59 4.77
C GLY A 41 10.17 -15.67 3.70
N PRO A 42 9.76 -15.42 2.44
CA PRO A 42 9.90 -16.39 1.35
C PRO A 42 11.35 -16.75 1.02
N ILE A 43 12.31 -15.84 1.27
CA ILE A 43 13.73 -16.07 0.96
C ILE A 43 14.54 -16.53 2.18
N ALA A 44 13.92 -16.65 3.36
CA ALA A 44 14.59 -17.05 4.59
C ALA A 44 15.19 -18.47 4.51
N GLY A 45 14.60 -19.37 3.72
CA GLY A 45 15.15 -20.71 3.50
C GLY A 45 16.32 -20.78 2.50
N LEU A 46 16.60 -19.70 1.77
CA LEU A 46 17.64 -19.68 0.75
C LEU A 46 19.04 -19.45 1.33
N THR A 47 20.06 -19.97 0.65
CA THR A 47 21.46 -19.67 0.96
C THR A 47 21.79 -18.20 0.63
N LYS A 48 22.89 -17.69 1.19
CA LYS A 48 23.33 -16.30 0.96
C LYS A 48 23.45 -15.95 -0.53
N ASP A 49 24.02 -16.85 -1.34
CA ASP A 49 24.17 -16.64 -2.78
C ASP A 49 22.84 -16.70 -3.55
N GLN A 50 21.91 -17.56 -3.12
CA GLN A 50 20.56 -17.60 -3.69
C GLN A 50 19.78 -16.32 -3.37
N ARG A 51 19.84 -15.84 -2.12
CA ARG A 51 19.23 -14.56 -1.72
C ARG A 51 19.78 -13.39 -2.53
N ARG A 52 21.12 -13.30 -2.69
CA ARG A 52 21.76 -12.25 -3.50
C ARG A 52 21.19 -12.20 -4.92
N ARG A 53 21.15 -13.35 -5.60
CA ARG A 53 20.63 -13.43 -6.98
C ARG A 53 19.17 -13.02 -7.11
N VAL A 54 18.32 -13.43 -6.17
CA VAL A 54 16.89 -13.07 -6.15
C VAL A 54 16.71 -11.57 -5.95
N LEU A 55 17.42 -10.98 -4.99
CA LEU A 55 17.35 -9.54 -4.71
C LEU A 55 17.88 -8.70 -5.89
N GLU A 56 19.02 -9.08 -6.47
CA GLU A 56 19.56 -8.41 -7.66
C GLU A 56 18.61 -8.46 -8.85
N ARG A 57 17.91 -9.59 -9.06
CA ARG A 57 16.91 -9.71 -10.13
C ARG A 57 15.70 -8.83 -9.86
N ALA A 58 15.20 -8.81 -8.61
CA ALA A 58 14.08 -7.97 -8.22
C ALA A 58 14.37 -6.48 -8.45
N ILE A 59 15.56 -6.01 -8.05
CA ILE A 59 15.99 -4.61 -8.27
C ILE A 59 16.02 -4.27 -9.77
N LYS A 60 16.56 -5.16 -10.60
CA LYS A 60 16.61 -4.94 -12.06
C LYS A 60 15.22 -4.89 -12.69
N MET A 61 14.26 -5.64 -12.16
CA MET A 61 12.88 -5.65 -12.67
C MET A 61 12.05 -4.46 -12.18
N SER A 62 12.34 -3.92 -10.99
CA SER A 62 11.63 -2.75 -10.46
C SER A 62 12.12 -1.41 -11.02
N ALA A 63 13.34 -1.38 -11.56
CA ALA A 63 13.93 -0.18 -12.16
C ALA A 63 13.58 0.00 -13.66
N ALA A 64 12.75 -0.89 -14.21
CA ALA A 64 12.22 -0.86 -15.58
C ALA A 64 10.72 -0.53 -15.56
#